data_AF-A0A920JBU3-F1
#
_entry.id   AF-A0A920JBU3-F1
#
_cell.length_a   1.000
_cell.length_b   1.000
_cell.length_c   1.000
_cell.angle_alpha   90.00
_cell.angle_beta   90.00
_cell.angle_gamma   90.00
#
_symmetry.space_group_name_H-M   'P 1'
#
loop_
_entity.id
_entity.type
_entity.pdbx_description
1 polymer ?
#
loop_
_entity_poly.entity_id
_entity_poly.type
_entity_poly.pdbx_seq_one_letter_code
_entity_poly.pdbx_strand_id
1 'polypeptide(L)'
;MVVPPYMKEKCPGLPDWNALNQCAEAFSTPETAPKGRYLGGPVTWGGYDDERVEALELDYEVVHAGTDAALFAELESAYQRKAPILLWVYAPHWAVAKYKGEWVEFPTYTDECYSDPKWGSNKYMAYDCGKPFGWIKKVGWKGGESKWPRCLQSHPQFQG
;
A
#
# COMPACT_ATOMS: atom_id res chain seq x y z
N MET A 1 -2.03 2.87 0.54
CA MET A 1 -2.24 3.60 -0.73
C MET A 1 -2.24 5.08 -0.42
N VAL A 2 -1.60 5.90 -1.25
CA VAL A 2 -1.58 7.36 -1.11
C VAL A 2 -2.06 8.02 -2.39
N VAL A 3 -2.85 9.08 -2.23
CA VAL A 3 -3.36 9.91 -3.31
C VAL A 3 -2.89 11.36 -3.14
N PRO A 4 -2.48 12.06 -4.22
CA PRO A 4 -2.14 13.47 -4.12
C PRO A 4 -3.37 14.36 -3.83
N PRO A 5 -3.24 15.44 -3.03
CA PRO A 5 -4.38 16.30 -2.68
C PRO A 5 -5.07 16.97 -3.87
N TYR A 6 -4.34 17.22 -4.97
CA TYR A 6 -4.91 17.79 -6.20
C TYR A 6 -5.99 16.88 -6.82
N MET A 7 -6.03 15.60 -6.47
CA MET A 7 -7.09 14.70 -6.94
C MET A 7 -8.46 15.03 -6.35
N LYS A 8 -8.53 15.77 -5.25
CA LYS A 8 -9.80 16.26 -4.70
C LYS A 8 -10.55 17.19 -5.65
N GLU A 9 -9.87 17.80 -6.63
CA GLU A 9 -10.52 18.58 -7.69
C GLU A 9 -11.38 17.70 -8.60
N LYS A 10 -10.99 16.43 -8.80
CA LYS A 10 -11.71 15.44 -9.63
C LYS A 10 -12.58 14.50 -8.80
N CYS A 11 -12.14 14.17 -7.60
CA CYS A 11 -12.82 13.27 -6.66
C CYS A 11 -12.85 13.90 -5.26
N PRO A 12 -13.79 14.81 -4.98
CA PRO A 12 -13.83 15.57 -3.73
C PRO A 12 -14.02 14.72 -2.46
N GLY A 13 -14.57 13.51 -2.60
CA GLY A 13 -14.82 12.60 -1.47
C GLY A 13 -13.58 11.89 -0.93
N LEU A 14 -12.42 12.03 -1.58
CA LEU A 14 -11.15 11.52 -1.03
C LEU A 14 -10.85 12.16 0.34
N PRO A 15 -10.19 11.43 1.27
CA PRO A 15 -9.50 10.15 1.08
C PRO A 15 -10.35 8.90 1.37
N ASP A 16 -11.67 9.01 1.53
CA ASP A 16 -12.54 7.86 1.78
C ASP A 16 -12.44 6.83 0.65
N TRP A 17 -12.33 5.55 1.02
CA TRP A 17 -12.12 4.48 0.05
C TRP A 17 -13.36 4.21 -0.83
N ASN A 18 -14.58 4.45 -0.32
CA ASN A 18 -15.79 4.30 -1.14
C ASN A 18 -15.85 5.41 -2.18
N ALA A 19 -15.52 6.65 -1.79
CA ALA A 19 -15.40 7.76 -2.73
C ALA A 19 -14.30 7.51 -3.76
N LEU A 20 -13.15 6.98 -3.35
CA LEU A 20 -12.11 6.53 -4.28
C LEU A 20 -12.68 5.55 -5.31
N ASN A 21 -13.43 4.54 -4.85
CA ASN A 21 -14.01 3.53 -5.74
C ASN A 21 -15.01 4.11 -6.75
N GLN A 22 -15.88 5.02 -6.29
CA GLN A 22 -16.82 5.74 -7.16
C GLN A 22 -16.12 6.62 -8.22
N CYS A 23 -14.86 6.98 -8.00
CA CYS A 23 -14.04 7.78 -8.89
C CYS A 23 -13.02 6.96 -9.70
N ALA A 24 -13.14 5.63 -9.75
CA ALA A 24 -12.13 4.75 -10.34
C ALA A 24 -11.71 5.14 -11.76
N GLU A 25 -12.67 5.50 -12.62
CA GLU A 25 -12.42 5.91 -14.00
C GLU A 25 -11.49 7.15 -14.08
N ALA A 26 -11.53 8.05 -13.10
CA ALA A 26 -10.64 9.21 -13.04
C ALA A 26 -9.17 8.83 -12.81
N PHE A 27 -8.91 7.62 -12.33
CA PHE A 27 -7.59 7.03 -12.15
C PHE A 27 -7.24 5.99 -13.24
N SER A 28 -8.12 5.79 -14.22
CA SER A 28 -7.88 4.82 -15.29
C SER A 28 -6.70 5.21 -16.17
N THR A 29 -6.04 4.19 -16.71
CA THR A 29 -5.08 4.35 -17.80
C THR A 29 -5.57 3.53 -19.00
N PRO A 30 -5.01 3.75 -20.22
CA PRO A 30 -5.40 2.95 -21.39
C PRO A 30 -5.31 1.43 -21.18
N GLU A 31 -4.39 0.97 -20.33
CA GLU A 31 -4.16 -0.45 -20.04
C GLU A 31 -5.16 -1.04 -19.05
N THR A 32 -5.73 -0.21 -18.17
CA THR A 32 -6.64 -0.65 -17.08
C THR A 32 -8.09 -0.28 -17.35
N ALA A 33 -8.37 0.54 -18.36
CA ALA A 33 -9.71 1.01 -18.69
C ALA A 33 -10.70 -0.17 -18.88
N PRO A 34 -11.91 -0.10 -18.27
CA PRO A 34 -12.48 1.06 -17.58
C PRO A 34 -12.08 1.22 -16.10
N LYS A 35 -11.31 0.28 -15.53
CA LYS A 35 -10.88 0.31 -14.13
C LYS A 35 -9.84 1.39 -13.86
N GLY A 36 -9.82 1.86 -12.62
CA GLY A 36 -8.75 2.72 -12.11
C GLY A 36 -7.43 1.96 -11.98
N ARG A 37 -6.30 2.62 -12.17
CA ARG A 37 -4.99 2.02 -11.94
C ARG A 37 -4.52 2.25 -10.51
N TYR A 38 -4.29 1.19 -9.76
CA TYR A 38 -3.51 1.22 -8.53
C TYR A 38 -2.07 0.82 -8.83
N LEU A 39 -1.14 1.77 -8.77
CA LEU A 39 0.29 1.49 -8.92
C LEU A 39 0.87 0.87 -7.63
N GLY A 40 0.94 -0.46 -7.61
CA GLY A 40 1.45 -1.29 -6.53
C GLY A 40 2.98 -1.28 -6.42
N GLY A 41 3.51 -1.63 -5.25
CA GLY A 41 4.94 -1.86 -5.08
C GLY A 41 5.41 -3.13 -5.81
N PRO A 42 6.73 -3.38 -5.91
CA PRO A 42 7.25 -4.65 -6.42
C PRO A 42 6.59 -5.87 -5.76
N VAL A 43 6.26 -6.89 -6.55
CA VAL A 43 5.57 -8.11 -6.07
C VAL A 43 6.31 -8.81 -4.91
N THR A 44 7.63 -8.63 -4.82
CA THR A 44 8.47 -9.19 -3.76
C THR A 44 8.30 -8.50 -2.41
N TRP A 45 7.63 -7.34 -2.35
CA TRP A 45 7.38 -6.62 -1.10
C TRP A 45 6.12 -7.11 -0.38
N GLY A 46 5.27 -7.88 -1.08
CA GLY A 46 3.99 -8.35 -0.56
C GLY A 46 3.03 -7.21 -0.21
N GLY A 47 2.09 -7.48 0.69
CA GLY A 47 1.19 -6.48 1.26
C GLY A 47 -0.30 -6.63 0.91
N TYR A 48 -0.66 -7.67 0.16
CA TYR A 48 -2.05 -8.08 -0.11
C TYR A 48 -2.89 -6.98 -0.76
N ASP A 49 -2.34 -6.36 -1.81
CA ASP A 49 -2.98 -5.24 -2.48
C ASP A 49 -4.00 -5.72 -3.51
N ASP A 50 -3.70 -6.79 -4.25
CA ASP A 50 -4.63 -7.48 -5.13
C ASP A 50 -5.81 -8.04 -4.35
N GLU A 51 -5.55 -8.72 -3.23
CA GLU A 51 -6.58 -9.30 -2.38
C GLU A 51 -7.45 -8.24 -1.74
N ARG A 52 -6.90 -7.07 -1.35
CA ARG A 52 -7.72 -5.96 -0.86
C ARG A 52 -8.63 -5.42 -1.95
N VAL A 53 -8.12 -5.26 -3.18
CA VAL A 53 -8.92 -4.80 -4.33
C VAL A 53 -10.06 -5.77 -4.61
N GLU A 54 -9.79 -7.07 -4.58
CA GLU A 54 -10.80 -8.11 -4.80
C GLU A 54 -11.82 -8.16 -3.64
N ALA A 55 -11.34 -8.20 -2.39
CA ALA A 55 -12.21 -8.36 -1.21
C ALA A 55 -13.13 -7.15 -0.98
N LEU A 56 -12.69 -5.94 -1.34
CA LEU A 56 -13.50 -4.72 -1.28
C LEU A 56 -14.26 -4.42 -2.58
N GLU A 57 -14.17 -5.31 -3.58
CA GLU A 57 -14.81 -5.14 -4.90
C GLU A 57 -14.49 -3.78 -5.53
N LEU A 58 -13.21 -3.39 -5.46
CA LEU A 58 -12.77 -2.12 -6.03
C LEU A 58 -12.71 -2.23 -7.56
N ASP A 59 -13.20 -1.19 -8.24
CA ASP A 59 -13.10 -0.98 -9.68
C ASP A 59 -11.67 -0.55 -10.08
N TYR A 60 -10.67 -1.19 -9.48
CA TYR A 60 -9.26 -0.93 -9.69
C TYR A 60 -8.56 -2.20 -10.17
N GLU A 61 -7.48 -2.00 -10.91
CA GLU A 61 -6.49 -3.02 -11.23
C GLU A 61 -5.16 -2.66 -10.58
N VAL A 62 -4.54 -3.63 -9.90
CA VAL A 62 -3.21 -3.45 -9.31
C VAL A 62 -2.17 -3.71 -10.38
N VAL A 63 -1.40 -2.67 -10.70
CA VAL A 63 -0.25 -2.77 -11.61
C VAL A 63 1.00 -2.63 -10.77
N HIS A 64 1.77 -3.70 -10.64
CA HIS A 64 2.98 -3.71 -9.82
C HIS A 64 4.16 -3.08 -10.57
N ALA A 65 4.80 -2.09 -9.94
CA ALA A 65 6.07 -1.56 -10.43
C ALA A 65 7.16 -2.63 -10.37
N GLY A 66 7.99 -2.74 -11.42
CA GLY A 66 9.09 -3.70 -11.44
C GLY A 66 10.21 -3.40 -10.43
N THR A 67 10.38 -2.13 -10.05
CA THR A 67 11.38 -1.66 -9.08
C THR A 67 10.83 -0.50 -8.25
N ASP A 68 11.48 -0.23 -7.12
CA ASP A 68 11.23 0.97 -6.31
C ASP A 68 11.49 2.26 -7.10
N ALA A 69 12.56 2.28 -7.90
CA ALA A 69 12.91 3.40 -8.75
C ALA A 69 11.82 3.71 -9.78
N ALA A 70 11.26 2.68 -10.44
CA ALA A 70 10.18 2.85 -11.40
C ALA A 70 8.91 3.41 -10.72
N LEU A 71 8.55 2.87 -9.55
CA LEU A 71 7.41 3.31 -8.75
C LEU A 71 7.47 4.82 -8.46
N PHE A 72 8.62 5.30 -7.96
CA PHE A 72 8.76 6.70 -7.58
C PHE A 72 9.07 7.64 -8.76
N ALA A 73 9.62 7.12 -9.87
CA ALA A 73 9.72 7.89 -11.11
C ALA A 73 8.32 8.18 -11.70
N GLU A 74 7.40 7.21 -11.66
CA GLU A 74 6.01 7.44 -12.03
C GLU A 74 5.33 8.44 -11.09
N LEU A 75 5.57 8.34 -9.78
CA LEU A 75 5.09 9.35 -8.82
C LEU A 75 5.54 10.75 -9.20
N GLU A 76 6.84 10.94 -9.43
CA GLU A 76 7.41 12.24 -9.79
C GLU A 76 6.81 12.80 -11.07
N SER A 77 6.72 11.96 -12.11
CA SER A 77 6.13 12.27 -13.41
C SER A 77 4.67 12.69 -13.29
N ALA A 78 3.87 11.97 -12.50
CA ALA A 78 2.47 12.30 -12.25
C ALA A 78 2.32 13.61 -11.48
N TYR A 79 3.15 13.82 -10.45
CA TYR A 79 3.10 15.02 -9.62
C TYR A 79 3.43 16.29 -10.41
N GLN A 80 4.44 16.24 -11.29
CA GLN A 80 4.84 17.38 -12.13
C GLN A 80 3.74 17.80 -13.10
N ARG A 81 2.99 16.83 -13.65
CA ARG A 81 1.90 17.09 -14.62
C ARG A 81 0.53 17.18 -13.97
N LYS A 82 0.42 17.05 -12.64
CA LYS A 82 -0.84 16.88 -11.90
C LYS A 82 -1.72 15.78 -12.50
N ALA A 83 -1.11 14.69 -12.95
CA ALA A 83 -1.83 13.55 -13.48
C ALA A 83 -2.43 12.70 -12.34
N PRO A 84 -3.59 12.04 -12.56
CA PRO A 84 -4.14 11.08 -11.62
C PRO A 84 -3.18 9.95 -11.28
N ILE A 85 -3.03 9.67 -9.98
CA ILE A 85 -2.21 8.55 -9.50
C ILE A 85 -2.69 8.09 -8.13
N LEU A 86 -2.87 6.78 -8.00
CA LEU A 86 -3.02 6.04 -6.75
C LEU A 86 -1.79 5.14 -6.61
N LEU A 87 -1.02 5.32 -5.54
CA LEU A 87 0.31 4.71 -5.44
C LEU A 87 0.56 4.04 -4.09
N TRP A 88 1.31 2.94 -4.13
CA TRP A 88 1.84 2.27 -2.96
C TRP A 88 3.02 3.04 -2.39
N VAL A 89 3.01 3.28 -1.08
CA VAL A 89 4.14 3.84 -0.34
C VAL A 89 3.98 3.47 1.15
N TYR A 90 5.04 3.60 1.92
CA TYR A 90 5.08 3.37 3.36
C TYR A 90 5.65 4.58 4.10
N ALA A 91 5.48 4.61 5.42
CA ALA A 91 6.12 5.59 6.29
C ALA A 91 6.85 4.87 7.44
N PRO A 92 8.06 5.34 7.83
CA PRO A 92 8.78 6.49 7.29
C PRO A 92 9.42 6.20 5.92
N HIS A 93 9.34 7.17 4.99
CA HIS A 93 9.98 7.10 3.67
C HIS A 93 10.26 8.51 3.12
N TRP A 94 11.25 8.67 2.23
CA TRP A 94 11.60 9.98 1.67
C TRP A 94 10.48 10.56 0.80
N ALA A 95 9.74 9.71 0.09
CA ALA A 95 8.71 10.15 -0.86
C ALA A 95 7.56 10.87 -0.14
N VAL A 96 7.14 10.42 1.05
CA VAL A 96 6.08 11.07 1.83
C VAL A 96 6.51 12.41 2.42
N ALA A 97 7.82 12.67 2.51
CA ALA A 97 8.36 13.97 2.93
C ALA A 97 8.45 14.96 1.75
N LYS A 98 8.76 14.47 0.53
CA LYS A 98 8.90 15.30 -0.68
C LYS A 98 7.55 15.61 -1.34
N TYR A 99 6.67 14.61 -1.45
CA TYR A 99 5.39 14.72 -2.13
C TYR A 99 4.25 14.73 -1.14
N LYS A 100 3.41 15.77 -1.17
CA LYS A 100 2.24 15.84 -0.30
C LYS A 100 1.22 14.77 -0.72
N GLY A 101 0.67 14.05 0.23
CA GLY A 101 -0.26 12.96 -0.05
C GLY A 101 -1.18 12.72 1.12
N GLU A 102 -2.32 12.12 0.83
CA GLU A 102 -3.27 11.63 1.83
C GLU A 102 -3.35 10.11 1.73
N TRP A 103 -3.35 9.44 2.88
CA TRP A 103 -3.56 8.01 2.96
C TRP A 103 -5.03 7.73 2.70
N VAL A 104 -5.32 6.79 1.80
CA VAL A 104 -6.69 6.34 1.59
C VAL A 104 -7.21 5.70 2.88
N GLU A 105 -8.37 6.15 3.32
CA GLU A 105 -9.01 5.73 4.56
C GLU A 105 -9.81 4.45 4.32
N PHE A 106 -9.13 3.31 4.32
CA PHE A 106 -9.75 1.99 4.32
C PHE A 106 -10.33 1.64 5.71
N PRO A 107 -11.15 0.57 5.82
CA PRO A 107 -11.52 0.02 7.12
C PRO A 107 -10.28 -0.21 8.00
N THR A 108 -10.39 0.02 9.31
CA THR A 108 -9.21 -0.03 10.19
C THR A 108 -8.59 -1.42 10.23
N TYR A 109 -7.27 -1.48 10.20
CA TYR A 109 -6.52 -2.73 10.36
C TYR A 109 -6.83 -3.43 11.68
N THR A 110 -6.96 -4.76 11.62
CA THR A 110 -6.99 -5.69 12.76
C THR A 110 -6.30 -6.98 12.34
N ASP A 111 -5.75 -7.75 13.27
CA ASP A 111 -5.10 -9.03 12.96
C ASP A 111 -6.14 -10.05 12.43
N GLU A 112 -7.38 -9.96 12.91
CA GLU A 112 -8.52 -10.78 12.49
C GLU A 112 -8.91 -10.50 11.05
N CYS A 113 -8.87 -9.25 10.58
CA CYS A 113 -9.13 -8.92 9.17
C CYS A 113 -8.17 -9.65 8.20
N TYR A 114 -6.94 -9.93 8.65
CA TYR A 114 -5.93 -10.59 7.85
C TYR A 114 -5.92 -12.13 8.02
N SER A 115 -6.65 -12.66 9.00
CA SER A 115 -6.60 -14.08 9.37
C SER A 115 -7.95 -14.81 9.37
N ASP A 116 -9.06 -14.08 9.49
CA ASP A 116 -10.43 -14.58 9.47
C ASP A 116 -11.24 -13.91 8.34
N PRO A 117 -11.54 -14.64 7.24
CA PRO A 117 -12.34 -14.13 6.12
C PRO A 117 -13.76 -13.66 6.46
N LYS A 118 -14.26 -13.92 7.68
CA LYS A 118 -15.59 -13.49 8.12
C LYS A 118 -15.56 -12.21 8.95
N TRP A 119 -14.38 -11.73 9.32
CA TRP A 119 -14.22 -10.60 10.23
C TRP A 119 -14.70 -9.29 9.61
N GLY A 120 -14.20 -8.98 8.41
CA GLY A 120 -14.43 -7.72 7.74
C GLY A 120 -15.83 -7.51 7.17
N SER A 121 -15.97 -6.46 6.36
CA SER A 121 -17.16 -6.18 5.57
C SER A 121 -17.50 -7.29 4.57
N ASN A 122 -16.47 -7.87 3.93
CA ASN A 122 -16.60 -9.07 3.14
C ASN A 122 -16.60 -10.28 4.09
N LYS A 123 -17.62 -11.14 3.96
CA LYS A 123 -17.78 -12.34 4.82
C LYS A 123 -17.19 -13.62 4.24
N TYR A 124 -16.53 -13.51 3.10
CA TYR A 124 -15.97 -14.62 2.34
C TYR A 124 -14.47 -14.49 2.08
N MET A 125 -13.89 -13.30 2.26
CA MET A 125 -12.49 -12.99 1.98
C MET A 125 -11.85 -12.18 3.10
N ALA A 126 -10.56 -12.43 3.34
CA ALA A 126 -9.73 -11.61 4.22
C ALA A 126 -9.18 -10.38 3.46
N TYR A 127 -8.44 -9.53 4.17
CA TYR A 127 -7.69 -8.37 3.63
C TYR A 127 -8.55 -7.18 3.17
N ASP A 128 -9.82 -7.12 3.56
CA ASP A 128 -10.75 -6.04 3.26
C ASP A 128 -10.64 -4.85 4.25
N CYS A 129 -9.43 -4.60 4.75
CA CYS A 129 -9.10 -3.47 5.60
C CYS A 129 -7.74 -2.86 5.22
N GLY A 130 -7.42 -1.72 5.81
CA GLY A 130 -6.17 -1.01 5.64
C GLY A 130 -4.96 -1.82 6.11
N LYS A 131 -3.78 -1.34 5.72
CA LYS A 131 -2.51 -1.97 6.13
C LYS A 131 -2.20 -1.69 7.61
N PRO A 132 -1.45 -2.58 8.28
CA PRO A 132 -1.03 -2.35 9.67
C PRO A 132 -0.17 -1.10 9.81
N PHE A 133 -0.39 -0.37 10.89
CA PHE A 133 0.57 0.59 11.44
C PHE A 133 1.34 -0.11 12.56
N GLY A 134 2.67 -0.12 12.51
CA GLY A 134 3.41 -0.88 13.51
C GLY A 134 4.92 -0.92 13.34
N TRP A 135 5.51 -1.96 13.93
CA TRP A 135 6.93 -2.05 14.22
C TRP A 135 7.74 -2.62 13.05
N ILE A 136 8.91 -2.02 12.81
CA ILE A 136 9.95 -2.64 12.00
C ILE A 136 10.79 -3.52 12.93
N LYS A 137 10.64 -4.85 12.82
CA LYS A 137 11.38 -5.81 13.63
C LYS A 137 12.71 -6.18 12.98
N LYS A 138 13.72 -6.42 13.81
CA LYS A 138 14.98 -7.03 13.39
C LYS A 138 14.87 -8.53 13.61
N VAL A 139 15.19 -9.33 12.60
CA VAL A 139 15.14 -10.80 12.68
C VAL A 139 16.52 -11.37 12.40
N GLY A 140 16.89 -12.38 13.18
CA GLY A 140 18.19 -13.07 13.09
C GLY A 140 18.01 -14.55 12.77
N TRP A 141 18.98 -15.15 12.09
CA TRP A 141 19.01 -16.60 11.93
C TRP A 141 19.21 -17.27 13.30
N LYS A 142 18.41 -18.31 13.60
CA LYS A 142 18.46 -19.04 14.88
C LYS A 142 19.86 -19.54 15.27
N GLY A 143 20.69 -19.93 14.30
CA GLY A 143 22.08 -20.35 14.56
C GLY A 143 23.09 -19.21 14.66
N GLY A 144 22.65 -17.96 14.52
CA GLY A 144 23.51 -16.79 14.56
C GLY A 144 24.14 -16.58 15.93
N GLU A 145 23.42 -16.90 17.01
CA GLU A 145 23.91 -16.73 18.39
C GLU A 145 25.17 -17.54 18.66
N SER A 146 25.21 -18.78 18.18
CA SER A 146 26.37 -19.66 18.35
C SER A 146 27.52 -19.28 17.42
N LYS A 147 27.22 -18.87 16.18
CA LYS A 147 28.23 -18.63 15.15
C LYS A 147 28.85 -17.22 15.22
N TRP A 148 28.06 -16.21 15.60
CA TRP A 148 28.46 -14.80 15.65
C TRP A 148 27.96 -14.10 16.92
N PRO A 149 28.34 -14.58 18.12
CA PRO A 149 27.82 -14.05 19.39
C PRO A 149 28.09 -12.55 19.59
N ARG A 150 29.22 -12.04 19.09
CA ARG A 150 29.58 -10.61 19.15
C ARG A 150 28.71 -9.72 18.24
N CYS A 151 28.20 -10.26 17.14
CA CYS A 151 27.34 -9.52 16.21
C CYS A 151 25.94 -9.32 16.81
N LEU A 152 25.44 -10.33 17.52
CA LEU A 152 24.13 -10.28 18.17
C LEU A 152 24.15 -9.49 19.48
N GLN A 153 25.26 -9.54 20.25
CA GLN A 153 25.42 -8.68 21.43
C GLN A 153 25.46 -7.18 21.12
N SER A 154 26.04 -6.78 19.99
CA SER A 154 26.04 -5.37 19.56
C SER A 154 24.68 -4.91 19.01
N HIS A 155 23.75 -5.83 18.80
CA HIS A 155 22.41 -5.58 18.27
C HIS A 155 21.34 -6.30 19.11
N PRO A 156 21.06 -5.81 20.34
CA PRO A 156 20.22 -6.51 21.33
C PRO A 156 18.75 -6.71 20.93
N GLN A 157 18.34 -6.26 19.74
CA GLN A 157 16.98 -6.35 19.21
C GLN A 157 16.76 -7.54 18.25
N PHE A 158 17.79 -8.36 17.99
CA PHE A 158 17.62 -9.64 17.29
C PHE A 158 17.20 -10.71 18.30
N GLN A 159 15.94 -10.72 18.73
CA GLN A 159 15.38 -11.85 19.47
C GLN A 159 14.51 -12.65 18.51
N GLY A 160 14.87 -13.93 18.34
CA GLY A 160 14.14 -14.91 17.53
C GLY A 160 12.99 -15.55 18.27
#